data_AF-A0A259EZ68-F1
#
_entry.id   AF-A0A259EZ68-F1
#
_cell.length_a   1.000
_cell.length_b   1.000
_cell.length_c   1.000
_cell.angle_alpha   90.00
_cell.angle_beta   90.00
_cell.angle_gamma   90.00
#
_symmetry.space_group_name_H-M   'P 1'
#
loop_
_entity.id
_entity.type
_entity.pdbx_description
1 polymer ?
#
loop_
_entity_poly.entity_id
_entity_poly.type
_entity_poly.pdbx_seq_one_letter_code
_entity_poly.pdbx_strand_id
1 'polypeptide(L)'
;MTRIPAIQGSGSSSPLAGQTVTTEGVVTQLNNNGFYLQDETGDGDAATSDGVFVFTSTAPTVTVGDRVRLTARVVEYNTGAASNAMTLANPLTQLTTVSGLSVLASGFAIAPTPIVFPEAVEGDLERVEGMLVDIATPLTASQNYFQGRYGQVTLAA
;
A
#
# COMPACT_ATOMS: atom_id res chain seq x y z
N MET A 1 10.63 -17.97 -1.24
CA MET A 1 9.85 -16.86 -0.65
C MET A 1 9.82 -15.76 -1.68
N THR A 2 8.68 -15.13 -1.90
CA THR A 2 8.50 -14.06 -2.88
C THR A 2 8.60 -12.73 -2.16
N ARG A 3 9.44 -11.81 -2.63
CA ARG A 3 9.55 -10.47 -2.04
C ARG A 3 8.40 -9.58 -2.51
N ILE A 4 8.07 -8.55 -1.73
CA ILE A 4 6.97 -7.63 -2.05
C ILE A 4 7.18 -6.89 -3.38
N PRO A 5 8.39 -6.43 -3.74
CA PRO A 5 8.60 -5.77 -5.05
C PRO A 5 8.32 -6.67 -6.24
N ALA A 6 8.57 -7.98 -6.11
CA ALA A 6 8.24 -8.96 -7.13
C ALA A 6 6.73 -9.31 -7.18
N ILE A 7 6.00 -9.06 -6.08
CA ILE A 7 4.55 -9.17 -6.06
C ILE A 7 3.95 -7.96 -6.76
N GLN A 8 4.42 -6.75 -6.48
CA GLN A 8 3.93 -5.54 -7.14
C GLN A 8 4.31 -5.50 -8.62
N GLY A 9 5.59 -5.66 -8.94
CA GLY A 9 6.10 -5.44 -10.28
C GLY A 9 6.12 -3.95 -10.64
N SER A 10 6.36 -3.65 -11.92
CA SER A 10 6.56 -2.28 -12.41
C SER A 10 5.41 -1.76 -13.30
N GLY A 11 4.29 -2.48 -13.34
CA GLY A 11 3.11 -2.13 -14.14
C GLY A 11 1.89 -2.02 -13.24
N SER A 12 0.77 -1.53 -13.79
CA SER A 12 -0.49 -1.28 -13.05
C SER A 12 -1.22 -2.52 -12.54
N SER A 13 -0.59 -3.70 -12.63
CA SER A 13 -1.15 -4.96 -12.13
C SER A 13 0.00 -5.91 -11.84
N SER A 14 -0.17 -6.71 -10.80
CA SER A 14 0.82 -7.68 -10.37
C SER A 14 1.14 -8.71 -11.47
N PRO A 15 2.43 -9.01 -11.72
CA PRO A 15 2.82 -10.15 -12.56
C PRO A 15 2.47 -11.50 -11.93
N LEU A 16 2.10 -11.51 -10.63
CA LEU A 16 1.74 -12.68 -9.86
C LEU A 16 0.24 -12.76 -9.57
N ALA A 17 -0.58 -11.92 -10.21
CA ALA A 17 -2.04 -11.93 -10.05
C ALA A 17 -2.62 -13.35 -10.19
N GLY A 18 -3.41 -13.74 -9.19
CA GLY A 18 -4.04 -15.05 -9.09
C GLY A 18 -3.18 -16.17 -8.50
N GLN A 19 -1.87 -15.95 -8.31
CA GLN A 19 -0.96 -16.90 -7.68
C GLN A 19 -1.01 -16.83 -6.15
N THR A 20 -0.61 -17.92 -5.49
CA THR A 20 -0.39 -17.95 -4.04
C THR A 20 1.09 -17.80 -3.75
N VAL A 21 1.43 -16.85 -2.88
CA VAL A 21 2.81 -16.49 -2.54
C VAL A 21 3.01 -16.54 -1.03
N THR A 22 4.23 -16.85 -0.60
CA THR A 22 4.69 -16.63 0.78
C THR A 22 5.64 -15.46 0.78
N THR A 23 5.33 -14.43 1.56
CA THR A 23 6.10 -13.18 1.65
C THR A 23 6.34 -12.80 3.11
N GLU A 24 7.22 -11.83 3.31
CA GLU A 24 7.59 -11.26 4.59
C GLU A 24 7.80 -9.76 4.44
N GLY A 25 7.50 -9.02 5.49
CA GLY A 25 7.72 -7.57 5.54
C GLY A 25 7.40 -7.02 6.92
N VAL A 26 7.50 -5.70 7.07
CA VAL A 26 7.17 -4.97 8.28
C VAL A 26 5.81 -4.30 8.13
N VAL A 27 4.97 -4.41 9.16
CA VAL A 27 3.67 -3.77 9.21
C VAL A 27 3.86 -2.26 9.43
N THR A 28 3.40 -1.44 8.49
CA THR A 28 3.57 0.02 8.54
C THR A 28 2.31 0.77 8.94
N GLN A 29 1.13 0.19 8.67
CA GLN A 29 -0.15 0.79 9.04
C GLN A 29 -1.25 -0.27 9.20
N LEU A 30 -2.18 -0.04 10.13
CA LEU A 30 -3.34 -0.90 10.36
C LEU A 30 -4.62 -0.23 9.86
N ASN A 31 -5.49 -1.05 9.26
CA ASN A 31 -6.88 -0.72 8.95
C ASN A 31 -7.83 -1.68 9.69
N ASN A 32 -9.13 -1.37 9.67
CA ASN A 32 -10.15 -2.22 10.29
C ASN A 32 -10.38 -3.57 9.56
N ASN A 33 -9.82 -3.75 8.37
CA ASN A 33 -10.03 -4.92 7.51
C ASN A 33 -8.72 -5.48 6.91
N GLY A 34 -7.57 -5.00 7.37
CA GLY A 34 -6.27 -5.35 6.82
C GLY A 34 -5.16 -4.47 7.34
N PHE A 35 -3.98 -4.58 6.76
CA PHE A 35 -2.80 -3.80 7.13
C PHE A 35 -1.87 -3.62 5.93
N TYR A 36 -1.04 -2.59 5.98
CA TYR A 36 0.02 -2.37 5.00
C TYR A 36 1.28 -3.10 5.46
N LEU A 37 1.88 -3.84 4.52
CA LEU A 37 3.09 -4.61 4.71
C LEU A 37 4.12 -4.10 3.71
N GLN A 38 5.32 -3.77 4.18
CA GLN A 38 6.37 -3.23 3.33
C GLN A 38 7.67 -4.01 3.51
N ASP A 39 8.39 -4.23 2.42
CA ASP A 39 9.69 -4.89 2.46
C ASP A 39 10.68 -4.00 3.21
N GLU A 40 11.35 -4.57 4.22
CA GLU A 40 12.24 -3.84 5.12
C GLU A 40 13.44 -3.21 4.39
N THR A 41 13.92 -3.87 3.34
CA THR A 41 15.13 -3.44 2.61
C THR A 41 14.82 -2.92 1.21
N GLY A 42 13.64 -3.26 0.68
CA GLY A 42 13.26 -3.01 -0.70
C GLY A 42 14.16 -3.69 -1.73
N ASP A 43 13.92 -3.41 -3.01
CA ASP A 43 14.79 -3.87 -4.11
C ASP A 43 15.68 -2.76 -4.71
N GLY A 44 15.42 -1.49 -4.36
CA GLY A 44 16.16 -0.33 -4.85
C GLY A 44 15.81 0.07 -6.28
N ASP A 45 14.75 -0.49 -6.86
CA ASP A 45 14.21 -0.08 -8.15
C ASP A 45 13.11 0.97 -7.94
N ALA A 46 13.30 2.15 -8.53
CA ALA A 46 12.32 3.23 -8.41
C ALA A 46 11.05 3.00 -9.23
N ALA A 47 10.99 1.95 -10.05
CA ALA A 47 9.83 1.59 -10.86
C ALA A 47 8.90 0.56 -10.18
N THR A 48 9.30 -0.02 -9.05
CA THR A 48 8.52 -1.03 -8.33
C THR A 48 8.17 -0.53 -6.93
N SER A 49 7.04 -0.99 -6.39
CA SER A 49 6.67 -0.69 -5.01
C SER A 49 7.20 -1.75 -4.04
N ASP A 50 7.74 -1.29 -2.91
CA ASP A 50 8.11 -2.15 -1.79
C ASP A 50 6.95 -2.46 -0.84
N GLY A 51 5.79 -1.86 -1.05
CA GLY A 51 4.60 -1.96 -0.19
C GLY A 51 3.49 -2.80 -0.80
N VAL A 52 2.65 -3.41 0.02
CA VAL A 52 1.44 -4.11 -0.41
C VAL A 52 0.38 -4.08 0.68
N PHE A 53 -0.89 -4.05 0.28
CA PHE A 53 -1.99 -4.19 1.23
C PHE A 53 -2.32 -5.66 1.49
N VAL A 54 -2.46 -6.03 2.77
CA VAL A 54 -2.89 -7.36 3.20
C VAL A 54 -4.32 -7.28 3.72
N PHE A 55 -5.25 -7.84 2.96
CA PHE A 55 -6.67 -7.86 3.30
C PHE A 55 -7.02 -9.09 4.14
N THR A 56 -7.60 -8.85 5.31
CA THR A 56 -7.97 -9.88 6.29
C THR A 56 -9.48 -9.99 6.54
N SER A 57 -10.31 -9.17 5.89
CA SER A 57 -11.76 -9.02 6.10
C SER A 57 -12.21 -8.56 7.50
N THR A 58 -11.35 -8.69 8.51
CA THR A 58 -11.55 -8.25 9.89
C THR A 58 -10.34 -7.48 10.38
N ALA A 59 -10.46 -6.86 11.55
CA ALA A 59 -9.33 -6.16 12.17
C ALA A 59 -8.16 -7.14 12.36
N PRO A 60 -6.94 -6.76 11.94
CA PRO A 60 -5.77 -7.62 12.06
C PRO A 60 -5.30 -7.72 13.51
N THR A 61 -4.61 -8.82 13.83
CA THR A 61 -4.05 -9.08 15.18
C THR A 61 -2.58 -8.66 15.31
N VAL A 62 -1.98 -8.14 14.24
CA VAL A 62 -0.60 -7.65 14.20
C VAL A 62 -0.54 -6.18 14.62
N THR A 63 0.65 -5.72 14.97
CA THR A 63 0.92 -4.34 15.38
C THR A 63 1.89 -3.65 14.42
N VAL A 64 1.83 -2.31 14.34
CA VAL A 64 2.81 -1.53 13.56
C VAL A 64 4.22 -1.81 14.10
N GLY A 65 5.15 -2.07 13.20
CA GLY A 65 6.53 -2.45 13.51
C GLY A 65 6.76 -3.94 13.73
N ASP A 66 5.72 -4.78 13.60
CA ASP A 66 5.90 -6.23 13.51
C ASP A 66 6.48 -6.62 12.15
N ARG A 67 7.54 -7.41 12.16
CA ARG A 67 8.00 -8.16 11.00
C ARG A 67 7.26 -9.48 10.94
N VAL A 68 6.48 -9.69 9.89
CA VAL A 68 5.58 -10.84 9.76
C VAL A 68 5.87 -11.62 8.50
N ARG A 69 5.65 -12.93 8.55
CA ARG A 69 5.59 -13.82 7.39
C ARG A 69 4.19 -14.37 7.23
N LEU A 70 3.71 -14.42 6.00
CA LEU A 70 2.40 -14.95 5.66
C LEU A 70 2.39 -15.60 4.28
N THR A 71 1.39 -16.45 4.04
CA THR A 71 1.03 -16.97 2.73
C THR A 71 -0.33 -16.41 2.32
N ALA A 72 -0.44 -15.89 1.11
CA ALA A 72 -1.65 -15.25 0.61
C ALA A 72 -1.78 -15.35 -0.91
N ARG A 73 -2.99 -15.14 -1.42
CA ARG A 73 -3.29 -15.04 -2.85
C ARG A 73 -3.19 -13.59 -3.30
N VAL A 74 -2.47 -13.35 -4.39
CA VAL A 74 -2.36 -12.04 -5.03
C VAL A 74 -3.60 -11.75 -5.86
N VAL A 75 -4.21 -10.58 -5.66
CA VAL A 75 -5.45 -10.16 -6.34
C VAL A 75 -5.38 -8.68 -6.68
N GLU A 76 -5.91 -8.34 -7.85
CA GLU A 76 -6.20 -6.96 -8.27
C GLU A 76 -7.57 -6.52 -7.75
N TYR A 77 -7.61 -5.40 -7.03
CA TYR A 77 -8.84 -4.87 -6.45
C TYR A 77 -9.19 -3.50 -7.02
N ASN A 78 -10.33 -3.41 -7.70
CA ASN A 78 -10.88 -2.13 -8.12
C ASN A 78 -11.38 -1.36 -6.89
N THR A 79 -10.70 -0.26 -6.57
CA THR A 79 -11.01 0.60 -5.40
C THR A 79 -12.24 1.48 -5.61
N GLY A 80 -12.71 1.64 -6.86
CA GLY A 80 -13.87 2.43 -7.22
C GLY A 80 -15.13 1.58 -7.47
N ALA A 81 -16.14 2.23 -8.05
CA ALA A 81 -17.31 1.51 -8.55
C ALA A 81 -16.91 0.52 -9.66
N ALA A 82 -17.64 -0.58 -9.79
CA ALA A 82 -17.37 -1.61 -10.80
C ALA A 82 -17.37 -1.08 -12.25
N SER A 83 -18.03 0.05 -12.52
CA SER A 83 -18.08 0.72 -13.82
C SER A 83 -17.07 1.86 -13.99
N ASN A 84 -16.26 2.17 -12.97
CA ASN A 84 -15.27 3.24 -13.06
C ASN A 84 -14.05 2.77 -13.87
N ALA A 85 -13.91 3.29 -15.09
CA ALA A 85 -12.84 2.91 -16.00
C ALA A 85 -11.43 3.26 -15.49
N MET A 86 -11.28 4.34 -14.72
CA MET A 86 -9.97 4.77 -14.20
C MET A 86 -9.44 3.81 -13.14
N THR A 87 -10.28 3.42 -12.18
CA THR A 87 -9.89 2.48 -11.11
C THR A 87 -9.91 1.02 -11.58
N LEU A 88 -10.57 0.73 -12.70
CA LEU A 88 -10.42 -0.56 -13.39
C LEU A 88 -9.07 -0.68 -14.12
N ALA A 89 -8.55 0.42 -14.66
CA ALA A 89 -7.27 0.44 -15.35
C ALA A 89 -6.07 0.46 -14.39
N ASN A 90 -6.28 0.93 -13.15
CA ASN A 90 -5.29 1.03 -12.08
C ASN A 90 -5.86 0.38 -10.81
N PRO A 91 -6.02 -0.96 -10.80
CA PRO A 91 -6.45 -1.68 -9.61
C PRO A 91 -5.37 -1.65 -8.52
N LEU A 92 -5.78 -1.82 -7.27
CA LEU A 92 -4.88 -2.01 -6.14
C LEU A 92 -4.40 -3.46 -6.08
N THR A 93 -3.09 -3.69 -6.04
CA THR A 93 -2.54 -5.02 -5.74
C THR A 93 -2.72 -5.32 -4.25
N GLN A 94 -3.41 -6.41 -3.92
CA GLN A 94 -3.58 -6.84 -2.54
C GLN A 94 -3.40 -8.34 -2.32
N LEU A 95 -2.98 -8.68 -1.11
CA LEU A 95 -2.84 -10.05 -0.62
C LEU A 95 -4.11 -10.45 0.15
N THR A 96 -4.73 -11.54 -0.28
CA THR A 96 -6.02 -12.05 0.24
C THR A 96 -5.89 -13.51 0.67
N THR A 97 -6.92 -14.08 1.30
CA THR A 97 -6.93 -15.49 1.73
C THR A 97 -5.70 -15.83 2.58
N VAL A 98 -5.38 -14.95 3.53
CA VAL A 98 -4.18 -15.03 4.36
C VAL A 98 -4.18 -16.30 5.20
N SER A 99 -3.05 -17.00 5.21
CA SER A 99 -2.80 -18.20 6.00
C SER A 99 -1.35 -18.21 6.49
N GLY A 100 -1.08 -18.95 7.58
CA GLY A 100 0.27 -19.08 8.13
C GLY A 100 0.89 -17.74 8.58
N LEU A 101 0.07 -16.76 8.95
CA LEU A 101 0.54 -15.48 9.48
C LEU A 101 1.30 -15.72 10.79
N SER A 102 2.55 -15.26 10.83
CA SER A 102 3.44 -15.38 11.99
C SER A 102 4.21 -14.10 12.19
N VAL A 103 4.26 -13.62 13.44
CA VAL A 103 5.16 -12.52 13.84
C VAL A 103 6.52 -13.13 14.12
N LEU A 104 7.54 -12.66 13.39
CA LEU A 104 8.91 -13.15 13.51
C LEU A 104 9.70 -12.34 14.53
N ALA A 105 9.46 -11.03 14.56
CA ALA A 105 10.04 -10.08 15.51
C ALA A 105 9.25 -8.76 15.47
N SER A 106 9.52 -7.87 16.44
CA SER A 106 8.81 -6.59 16.60
C SER A 106 9.80 -5.46 16.86
N GLY A 107 9.33 -4.21 16.74
CA GLY A 107 10.12 -3.00 16.99
C GLY A 107 10.87 -2.48 15.77
N PHE A 108 10.49 -2.93 14.57
CA PHE A 108 11.02 -2.39 13.32
C PHE A 108 10.34 -1.06 12.99
N ALA A 109 11.07 -0.19 12.29
CA ALA A 109 10.55 1.04 11.75
C ALA A 109 11.07 1.19 10.31
N ILE A 110 10.18 1.52 9.38
CA ILE A 110 10.54 1.89 8.02
C ILE A 110 10.53 3.41 7.93
N ALA A 111 11.57 3.98 7.33
CA ALA A 111 11.60 5.40 6.99
C ALA A 111 10.61 5.67 5.84
N PRO A 112 9.71 6.67 5.96
CA PRO A 112 8.80 7.00 4.88
C PRO A 112 9.54 7.39 3.59
N THR A 113 9.00 6.97 2.45
CA THR A 113 9.51 7.37 1.13
C THR A 113 8.96 8.74 0.77
N PRO A 114 9.80 9.76 0.51
CA PRO A 114 9.32 11.08 0.14
C PRO A 114 8.72 11.05 -1.26
N ILE A 115 7.52 11.62 -1.40
CA ILE A 115 6.85 11.86 -2.68
C ILE A 115 6.58 13.35 -2.87
N VAL A 116 6.45 13.76 -4.12
CA VAL A 116 6.16 15.14 -4.49
C VAL A 116 4.82 15.20 -5.21
N PHE A 117 4.07 16.26 -4.93
CA PHE A 117 2.85 16.60 -5.67
C PHE A 117 2.98 17.97 -6.35
N PRO A 118 2.25 18.21 -7.46
CA PRO A 118 1.51 17.21 -8.23
C PRO A 118 2.45 16.17 -8.86
N GLU A 119 1.92 15.00 -9.22
CA GLU A 119 2.71 14.00 -9.94
C GLU A 119 3.26 14.58 -11.25
N ALA A 120 4.46 14.14 -11.64
CA ALA A 120 5.05 14.57 -12.91
C ALA A 120 4.37 13.89 -14.10
N VAL A 121 4.00 12.62 -13.94
CA VAL A 121 3.26 11.80 -14.91
C VAL A 121 2.07 11.16 -14.21
N GLU A 122 0.90 11.18 -14.85
CA GLU A 122 -0.30 10.50 -14.33
C GLU A 122 -0.02 9.01 -14.11
N GLY A 123 -0.33 8.50 -12.91
CA GLY A 123 -0.10 7.10 -12.53
C GLY A 123 1.29 6.84 -11.94
N ASP A 124 2.09 7.87 -11.73
CA ASP A 124 3.42 7.78 -11.10
C ASP A 124 3.37 7.17 -9.69
N LEU A 125 2.26 7.33 -8.96
CA LEU A 125 2.08 6.77 -7.62
C LEU A 125 2.05 5.24 -7.58
N GLU A 126 1.92 4.56 -8.72
CA GLU A 126 1.98 3.09 -8.79
C GLU A 126 3.29 2.55 -8.20
N ARG A 127 4.41 3.23 -8.44
CA ARG A 127 5.73 2.83 -7.92
C ARG A 127 5.85 2.92 -6.39
N VAL A 128 4.90 3.55 -5.72
CA VAL A 128 4.85 3.66 -4.25
C VAL A 128 3.57 3.07 -3.67
N GLU A 129 2.84 2.27 -4.44
CA GLU A 129 1.56 1.70 -4.02
C GLU A 129 1.71 0.92 -2.70
N GLY A 130 0.97 1.34 -1.66
CA GLY A 130 0.99 0.66 -0.37
C GLY A 130 2.27 0.84 0.46
N MET A 131 3.23 1.64 0.00
CA MET A 131 4.40 2.04 0.80
C MET A 131 4.00 3.09 1.84
N LEU A 132 4.74 3.13 2.94
CA LEU A 132 4.74 4.27 3.84
C LEU A 132 5.44 5.45 3.15
N VAL A 133 4.69 6.51 2.88
CA VAL A 133 5.18 7.71 2.19
C VAL A 133 5.05 8.97 3.05
N ASP A 134 5.86 9.96 2.73
CA ASP A 134 5.73 11.32 3.24
C ASP A 134 5.62 12.31 2.07
N ILE A 135 4.79 13.34 2.20
CA ILE A 135 4.61 14.33 1.14
C ILE A 135 5.59 15.48 1.39
N ALA A 136 6.63 15.54 0.57
CA ALA A 136 7.70 16.53 0.72
C ALA A 136 7.33 17.93 0.16
N THR A 137 6.25 18.05 -0.61
CA THR A 137 5.74 19.34 -1.10
C THR A 137 4.89 20.04 -0.03
N PRO A 138 5.09 21.35 0.23
CA PRO A 138 4.18 22.12 1.07
C PRO A 138 2.75 22.07 0.52
N LEU A 139 1.81 21.55 1.32
CA LEU A 139 0.39 21.54 0.96
C LEU A 139 -0.32 22.75 1.58
N THR A 140 -1.11 23.46 0.78
CA THR A 140 -1.99 24.51 1.28
C THR A 140 -3.38 23.96 1.53
N ALA A 141 -3.90 24.17 2.74
CA ALA A 141 -5.31 23.94 3.03
C ALA A 141 -6.17 24.98 2.29
N SER A 142 -6.95 24.51 1.32
CA SER A 142 -7.94 25.28 0.57
C SER A 142 -9.35 24.96 1.07
N GLN A 143 -10.32 25.81 0.69
CA GLN A 143 -11.75 25.59 0.97
C GLN A 143 -12.08 25.33 2.45
N ASN A 144 -11.58 26.19 3.35
CA ASN A 144 -11.80 26.07 4.81
C ASN A 144 -13.27 26.23 5.26
N TYR A 145 -14.18 26.57 4.36
CA TYR A 145 -15.61 26.63 4.65
C TYR A 145 -16.17 25.28 5.13
N PHE A 146 -15.72 24.16 4.53
CA PHE A 146 -16.16 22.83 4.95
C PHE A 146 -15.38 22.28 6.15
N GLN A 147 -14.19 22.80 6.44
CA GLN A 147 -13.45 22.44 7.65
C GLN A 147 -14.25 22.78 8.91
N GLY A 148 -14.74 24.02 9.02
CA GLY A 148 -15.48 24.46 10.20
C GLY A 148 -16.82 23.75 10.41
N ARG A 149 -17.38 23.12 9.37
CA ARG A 149 -18.72 22.51 9.41
C ARG A 149 -18.71 20.98 9.44
N TYR A 150 -17.72 20.36 8.81
CA TYR A 150 -17.67 18.91 8.61
C TYR A 150 -16.31 18.30 8.98
N GLY A 151 -15.33 19.11 9.41
CA GLY A 151 -13.96 18.64 9.65
C GLY A 151 -13.23 18.21 8.37
N GLN A 152 -13.73 18.59 7.19
CA GLN A 152 -13.17 18.20 5.91
C GLN A 152 -12.16 19.24 5.41
N VAL A 153 -10.92 18.80 5.20
CA VAL A 153 -9.83 19.60 4.61
C VAL A 153 -9.72 19.31 3.12
N THR A 154 -9.63 20.35 2.29
CA THR A 154 -9.18 20.22 0.89
C THR A 154 -7.73 20.68 0.82
N LEU A 155 -6.85 19.88 0.22
CA LEU A 155 -5.43 20.21 0.08
C LEU A 155 -5.10 20.51 -1.39
N ALA A 156 -4.20 21.46 -1.61
CA ALA A 156 -3.62 21.78 -2.92
C ALA A 156 -2.10 21.87 -2.80
N ALA A 157 -1.40 21.36 -3.81
CA ALA A 157 0.05 21.45 -3.98
C ALA A 157 0.38 22.48 -5.07
#